data_AF-A0A3M0I8Q8-F1
#
_entry.id   AF-A0A3M0I8Q8-F1
#
_cell.length_a   1.000
_cell.length_b   1.000
_cell.length_c   1.000
_cell.angle_alpha   90.00
_cell.angle_beta   90.00
_cell.angle_gamma   90.00
#
_symmetry.space_group_name_H-M   'P 1'
#
loop_
_entity.id
_entity.type
_entity.pdbx_description
1 polymer ?
#
loop_
_entity_poly.entity_id
_entity_poly.type
_entity_poly.pdbx_seq_one_letter_code
_entity_poly.pdbx_strand_id
1 'polypeptide(L)'
;MEVPRCSLGFGRSVEGLLNRWQEEDTVKVVNLAKYVDSPEKVEEVRPAHRQYMAELLDKRQLIVGGPYEDDSGALFIYDVDSLSDAEDIVSADPYKTSGVWESYELKPWQVIKAEPAPNWY
;
A
#
# COMPACT_ATOMS: atom_id res chain seq x y z
N MET A 1 -4.89 -58.23 -27.59
CA MET A 1 -4.99 -57.50 -26.31
C MET A 1 -5.33 -56.07 -26.67
N GLU A 2 -6.62 -55.76 -26.65
CA GLU A 2 -7.17 -54.46 -27.04
C GLU A 2 -7.03 -53.46 -25.88
N VAL A 3 -6.76 -52.20 -26.21
CA VAL A 3 -6.82 -51.07 -25.28
C VAL A 3 -7.87 -50.09 -25.84
N PRO A 4 -8.87 -49.65 -25.06
CA PRO A 4 -10.04 -48.98 -25.61
C PRO A 4 -9.81 -47.48 -25.85
N ARG A 5 -10.53 -46.93 -26.84
CA ARG A 5 -10.72 -45.49 -27.03
C ARG A 5 -11.58 -44.94 -25.89
N CYS A 6 -11.10 -43.90 -25.21
CA CYS A 6 -11.95 -42.95 -24.49
C CYS A 6 -12.01 -41.65 -25.29
N SER A 7 -13.23 -41.19 -25.51
CA SER A 7 -13.62 -40.04 -26.34
C SER A 7 -14.08 -38.87 -25.47
N LEU A 8 -13.79 -37.64 -25.93
CA LEU A 8 -14.44 -36.36 -25.60
C LEU A 8 -14.17 -35.87 -24.16
N GLY A 9 -13.84 -34.60 -23.87
CA GLY A 9 -13.75 -33.37 -24.64
C GLY A 9 -13.78 -32.22 -23.63
N PHE A 10 -13.03 -31.14 -23.89
CA PHE A 10 -13.45 -29.74 -23.71
C PHE A 10 -12.24 -28.86 -23.98
N GLY A 11 -12.36 -28.00 -25.00
CA GLY A 11 -11.35 -27.02 -25.33
C GLY A 11 -11.12 -26.08 -24.15
N ARG A 12 -9.85 -25.91 -23.77
CA ARG A 12 -9.47 -24.68 -23.08
C ARG A 12 -9.34 -23.64 -24.19
N SER A 13 -10.36 -22.79 -24.36
CA SER A 13 -10.21 -21.62 -25.20
C SER A 13 -9.06 -20.78 -24.64
N VAL A 14 -8.29 -20.17 -25.53
CA VAL A 14 -7.23 -19.21 -25.20
C VAL A 14 -7.77 -17.97 -24.46
N GLU A 15 -9.09 -17.82 -24.36
CA GLU A 15 -9.78 -16.75 -23.62
C GLU A 15 -9.77 -16.92 -22.10
N GLY A 16 -9.42 -18.11 -21.58
CA GLY A 16 -9.31 -18.36 -20.14
C GLY A 16 -7.99 -17.87 -19.49
N LEU A 17 -7.12 -17.21 -20.25
CA LEU A 17 -5.80 -16.76 -19.78
C LEU A 17 -5.68 -15.24 -19.58
N LEU A 18 -6.74 -14.48 -19.83
CA LEU A 18 -6.65 -13.01 -19.88
C LEU A 18 -7.14 -12.26 -18.64
N ASN A 19 -7.72 -12.91 -17.61
CA ASN A 19 -8.25 -12.17 -16.45
C ASN A 19 -7.83 -12.75 -15.10
N ARG A 20 -6.51 -12.91 -14.88
CA ARG A 20 -5.98 -13.32 -13.56
C ARG A 20 -5.73 -12.13 -12.60
N TRP A 21 -6.04 -10.91 -13.02
CA TRP A 21 -5.66 -9.67 -12.32
C TRP A 21 -6.82 -8.68 -12.21
N GLN A 22 -8.03 -9.17 -11.93
CA GLN A 22 -9.13 -8.29 -11.52
C GLN A 22 -9.74 -8.84 -10.23
N GLU A 23 -10.05 -7.88 -9.35
CA GLU A 23 -10.85 -7.96 -8.12
C GLU A 23 -10.12 -8.36 -6.84
N GLU A 24 -9.33 -7.42 -6.33
CA GLU A 24 -9.86 -6.66 -5.18
C GLU A 24 -10.08 -5.22 -5.67
N ASP A 25 -11.26 -4.64 -5.46
CA ASP A 25 -11.63 -3.26 -5.85
C ASP A 25 -10.93 -2.25 -4.93
N THR A 26 -9.61 -2.36 -4.83
CA THR A 26 -8.79 -1.47 -4.02
C THR A 26 -8.26 -0.31 -4.84
N VAL A 27 -8.20 0.84 -4.21
CA VAL A 27 -7.59 2.05 -4.71
C VAL A 27 -6.22 2.20 -4.07
N LYS A 28 -5.20 2.47 -4.89
CA LYS A 28 -3.89 2.88 -4.37
C LYS A 28 -3.95 4.36 -4.04
N VAL A 29 -3.51 4.73 -2.85
CA VAL A 29 -3.50 6.13 -2.42
C VAL A 29 -2.09 6.51 -2.00
N VAL A 30 -1.56 7.59 -2.56
CA VAL A 30 -0.31 8.18 -2.09
C VAL A 30 -0.61 9.20 -0.98
N ASN A 31 0.22 9.19 0.05
CA ASN A 31 0.26 10.20 1.10
C ASN A 31 1.61 10.92 1.07
N LEU A 32 1.58 12.21 0.76
CA LEU A 32 2.75 13.09 0.82
C LEU A 32 2.64 13.94 2.09
N ALA A 33 3.44 13.63 3.11
CA ALA A 33 3.41 14.31 4.39
C ALA A 33 4.63 15.22 4.57
N LYS A 34 4.41 16.40 5.16
CA LYS A 34 5.46 17.34 5.56
C LYS A 34 5.55 17.37 7.09
N TYR A 35 6.76 17.32 7.64
CA TYR A 35 6.97 17.41 9.08
C TYR A 35 6.95 18.87 9.56
N VAL A 36 6.61 19.04 10.82
CA VAL A 36 6.87 20.29 11.55
C VAL A 36 8.37 20.52 11.69
N ASP A 37 8.79 21.77 11.82
CA ASP A 37 10.18 22.16 12.11
C ASP A 37 10.52 21.92 13.60
N SER A 38 10.46 20.65 14.00
CA SER A 38 10.79 20.18 15.35
C SER A 38 11.27 18.73 15.32
N PRO A 39 12.57 18.50 15.02
CA PRO A 39 13.14 17.16 14.92
C PRO A 39 12.99 16.35 16.21
N GLU A 40 13.11 16.98 17.37
CA GLU A 40 12.94 16.32 18.68
C GLU A 40 11.55 15.68 18.83
N LYS A 41 10.51 16.39 18.39
CA LYS A 41 9.13 15.90 18.41
C LYS A 41 8.91 14.76 17.42
N VAL A 42 9.54 14.83 16.24
CA VAL A 42 9.51 13.75 15.25
C VAL A 42 10.12 12.50 15.87
N GLU A 43 11.33 12.61 16.45
CA GLU A 43 12.04 11.49 17.08
C GLU A 43 11.28 10.87 18.25
N GLU A 44 10.63 11.69 19.09
CA GLU A 44 9.85 11.20 20.22
C GLU A 44 8.68 10.31 19.79
N VAL A 45 7.99 10.68 18.70
CA VAL A 45 6.79 9.97 18.22
C VAL A 45 7.12 8.84 17.23
N ARG A 46 8.30 8.88 16.59
CA ARG A 46 8.75 7.94 15.55
C ARG A 46 8.59 6.46 15.94
N PRO A 47 8.89 6.01 17.17
CA PRO A 47 8.69 4.60 17.55
C PRO A 47 7.22 4.16 17.46
N ALA A 48 6.28 4.99 17.95
CA ALA A 48 4.86 4.68 17.91
C ALA A 48 4.33 4.68 16.46
N HIS A 49 4.75 5.66 15.66
CA HIS A 49 4.42 5.71 14.24
C HIS A 49 4.91 4.46 13.48
N ARG A 50 6.15 4.01 13.71
CA ARG A 50 6.69 2.80 13.08
C ARG A 50 5.98 1.53 13.51
N GLN A 51 5.55 1.44 14.77
CA GLN A 51 4.71 0.32 15.22
C GLN A 51 3.37 0.31 14.46
N TYR A 52 2.73 1.48 14.34
CA TYR A 52 1.49 1.62 13.57
C TYR A 52 1.68 1.22 12.10
N MET A 53 2.78 1.63 11.46
CA MET A 53 3.13 1.18 10.10
C MET A 53 3.26 -0.35 10.00
N ALA A 54 3.85 -1.00 11.01
CA ALA A 54 3.97 -2.47 11.02
C ALA A 54 2.59 -3.14 11.07
N GLU A 55 1.66 -2.62 11.88
CA GLU A 55 0.28 -3.11 11.93
C GLU A 55 -0.46 -2.93 10.59
N LEU A 56 -0.21 -1.83 9.87
CA LEU A 56 -0.77 -1.61 8.53
C LEU A 56 -0.18 -2.55 7.49
N LEU A 57 1.12 -2.87 7.58
CA LEU A 57 1.77 -3.88 6.73
C LEU A 57 1.16 -5.27 6.96
N ASP A 58 0.93 -5.65 8.22
CA ASP A 58 0.31 -6.93 8.57
C ASP A 58 -1.13 -7.04 8.02
N LYS A 59 -1.86 -5.92 8.01
CA LYS A 59 -3.20 -5.80 7.41
C LYS A 59 -3.18 -5.63 5.89
N ARG A 60 -2.00 -5.52 5.26
CA ARG A 60 -1.80 -5.23 3.83
C ARG A 60 -2.38 -3.89 3.38
N GLN A 61 -2.58 -2.95 4.29
CA GLN A 61 -3.09 -1.60 3.99
C GLN A 61 -1.97 -0.62 3.63
N LEU A 62 -0.73 -0.89 4.05
CA LEU A 62 0.47 -0.15 3.65
C LEU A 62 1.28 -1.01 2.68
N ILE A 63 1.67 -0.46 1.53
CA ILE A 63 2.57 -1.13 0.56
C ILE A 63 4.02 -0.76 0.87
N VAL A 64 4.27 0.54 1.01
CA VAL A 64 5.59 1.10 1.28
C VAL A 64 5.43 2.47 1.94
N GLY A 65 6.32 2.80 2.86
CA GLY A 65 6.36 4.09 3.50
C GLY A 65 7.72 4.40 4.10
N GLY A 66 8.09 5.68 4.13
CA GLY A 66 9.36 6.11 4.70
C GLY A 66 9.58 7.62 4.63
N PRO A 67 10.54 8.12 5.44
CA PRO A 67 10.92 9.54 5.41
C PRO A 67 11.71 9.87 4.13
N TYR A 68 11.68 11.15 3.75
CA TYR A 68 12.65 11.70 2.79
C TYR A 68 14.05 11.77 3.43
N GLU A 69 15.11 11.71 2.61
CA GLU A 69 16.50 11.76 3.11
C GLU A 69 16.87 13.10 3.77
N ASP A 70 16.12 14.17 3.46
CA ASP A 70 16.32 15.51 4.02
C ASP A 70 15.48 15.77 5.29
N ASP A 71 14.81 14.74 5.82
CA ASP A 71 13.90 14.82 6.97
C ASP A 71 12.79 15.88 6.84
N SER A 72 12.48 16.34 5.62
CA SER A 72 11.40 17.33 5.39
C SER A 72 10.00 16.75 5.57
N GLY A 73 9.88 15.42 5.56
CA GLY A 73 8.60 14.73 5.53
C GLY A 73 8.72 13.24 5.24
N ALA A 74 7.63 12.67 4.72
CA ALA A 74 7.55 11.26 4.35
C ALA A 74 6.59 11.03 3.18
N LEU A 75 6.75 9.87 2.56
CA LEU A 75 5.87 9.35 1.53
C LEU A 75 5.35 7.97 1.95
N PHE A 76 4.06 7.74 1.73
CA PHE A 76 3.43 6.43 1.93
C PHE A 76 2.56 6.08 0.72
N ILE A 77 2.45 4.79 0.44
CA ILE A 77 1.55 4.24 -0.57
C ILE A 77 0.67 3.21 0.12
N TYR A 78 -0.63 3.48 0.14
CA TYR A 78 -1.64 2.61 0.73
C TYR A 78 -2.35 1.77 -0.33
N ASP A 79 -2.84 0.62 0.12
CA ASP A 79 -3.76 -0.26 -0.58
C ASP A 79 -5.06 -0.37 0.22
N VAL A 80 -6.13 0.28 -0.24
CA VAL A 80 -7.35 0.48 0.55
C VAL A 80 -8.60 0.39 -0.31
N ASP A 81 -9.76 0.13 0.28
CA ASP A 81 -11.03 0.02 -0.47
C ASP A 81 -11.52 1.37 -1.00
N SER A 82 -11.16 2.48 -0.32
CA SER A 82 -11.57 3.82 -0.70
C SER A 82 -10.59 4.91 -0.24
N LEU A 83 -10.75 6.13 -0.76
CA LEU A 83 -10.01 7.29 -0.26
C LEU A 83 -10.33 7.60 1.21
N SER A 84 -11.56 7.34 1.65
CA SER A 84 -11.98 7.54 3.05
C SER A 84 -11.21 6.64 4.00
N ASP A 85 -10.92 5.40 3.60
CA ASP A 85 -10.14 4.48 4.45
C ASP A 85 -8.69 4.96 4.60
N ALA A 86 -8.11 5.59 3.56
CA ALA A 86 -6.81 6.25 3.68
C ALA A 86 -6.85 7.47 4.62
N GLU A 87 -7.95 8.22 4.63
CA GLU A 87 -8.17 9.32 5.59
C GLU A 87 -8.26 8.82 7.03
N ASP A 88 -8.93 7.68 7.24
CA ASP A 88 -9.02 7.04 8.56
C ASP A 88 -7.65 6.54 9.03
N ILE A 89 -6.86 5.93 8.12
CA ILE A 89 -5.48 5.51 8.40
C ILE A 89 -4.63 6.71 8.86
N VAL A 90 -4.68 7.81 8.11
CA VAL A 90 -3.96 9.05 8.45
C VAL A 90 -4.45 9.64 9.76
N SER A 91 -5.76 9.63 10.01
CA SER A 91 -6.36 10.22 11.22
C SER A 91 -5.97 9.47 12.49
N ALA A 92 -5.76 8.15 12.40
CA ALA A 92 -5.32 7.30 13.50
C ALA A 92 -3.78 7.26 13.68
N ASP A 93 -3.01 7.83 12.76
CA ASP A 93 -1.56 7.80 12.81
C ASP A 93 -1.02 8.63 14.00
N PRO A 94 -0.09 8.10 14.83
CA PRO A 94 0.57 8.86 15.89
C PRO A 94 1.20 10.18 15.44
N TYR A 95 1.75 10.26 14.23
CA TYR A 95 2.25 11.51 13.66
C TYR A 95 1.14 12.53 13.41
N LYS A 96 -0.08 12.09 13.06
CA LYS A 96 -1.22 12.98 12.94
C LYS A 96 -1.74 13.41 14.30
N THR A 97 -1.99 12.46 15.21
CA THR A 97 -2.60 12.76 16.52
C THR A 97 -1.69 13.58 17.43
N SER A 98 -0.38 13.41 17.29
CA SER A 98 0.62 14.20 18.04
C SER A 98 1.00 15.49 17.33
N GLY A 99 0.50 15.76 16.12
CA GLY A 99 0.78 16.97 15.36
C GLY A 99 2.23 17.08 14.88
N VAL A 100 2.80 15.96 14.42
CA VAL A 100 4.10 15.90 13.73
C VAL A 100 3.96 16.26 12.25
N TRP A 101 2.84 15.88 11.62
CA TRP A 101 2.54 16.32 10.26
C TRP A 101 2.04 17.76 10.26
N GLU A 102 2.86 18.67 9.69
CA GLU A 102 2.47 20.06 9.41
C GLU A 102 1.37 20.07 8.35
N SER A 103 1.55 19.29 7.29
CA SER A 103 0.56 19.07 6.23
C SER A 103 0.69 17.66 5.68
N TYR A 104 -0.36 17.19 5.03
CA TYR A 104 -0.33 15.96 4.25
C TYR A 104 -1.28 16.09 3.05
N GLU A 105 -1.03 15.32 2.00
CA GLU A 105 -1.86 15.27 0.81
C GLU A 105 -2.14 13.81 0.42
N LEU A 106 -3.41 13.43 0.41
CA LEU A 106 -3.87 12.13 -0.08
C LEU A 106 -4.34 12.24 -1.53
N LYS A 107 -3.83 11.36 -2.39
CA LYS A 107 -4.22 11.30 -3.80
C LYS A 107 -4.40 9.85 -4.26
N PRO A 108 -5.55 9.52 -4.89
CA PRO A 108 -5.66 8.28 -5.64
C PRO A 108 -4.55 8.21 -6.70
N TRP A 109 -3.89 7.07 -6.79
CA TRP A 109 -2.76 6.83 -7.65
C TRP A 109 -3.02 5.62 -8.54
N GLN A 110 -2.91 5.82 -9.85
CA GLN A 110 -3.01 4.73 -10.82
C GLN A 110 -1.63 4.11 -11.06
N VAL A 111 -1.44 2.88 -10.60
CA VAL A 111 -0.21 2.13 -10.84
C VAL A 111 -0.23 1.54 -12.24
N ILE A 112 0.61 2.07 -13.14
CA ILE A 112 0.71 1.58 -14.52
C ILE A 112 1.73 0.44 -14.65
N LYS A 113 2.85 0.54 -13.92
CA LYS A 113 3.93 -0.45 -13.90
C LYS A 113 4.53 -0.48 -12.49
N ALA A 114 4.81 -1.68 -12.00
CA ALA A 114 5.59 -1.91 -10.79
C ALA A 114 6.39 -3.21 -10.99
N GLU A 115 7.66 -3.20 -10.61
CA GLU A 115 8.36 -4.44 -10.34
C GLU A 115 7.98 -4.89 -8.93
N PRO A 116 7.83 -6.21 -8.66
CA PRO A 116 7.76 -6.67 -7.29
C PRO A 116 9.00 -6.15 -6.57
N ALA A 117 8.80 -5.49 -5.43
CA ALA A 117 9.87 -4.79 -4.72
C ALA A 117 11.12 -5.70 -4.62
N PRO A 118 12.24 -5.37 -5.28
CA PRO A 118 13.48 -6.09 -5.03
C PRO A 118 13.78 -5.94 -3.54
N ASN A 119 14.18 -7.01 -2.86
CA ASN A 119 14.39 -7.02 -1.40
C ASN A 119 15.08 -5.72 -0.92
N TRP A 120 14.30 -4.78 -0.38
CA TRP A 120 14.77 -3.50 0.14
C TRP A 120 15.27 -3.61 1.59
N TYR A 121 15.50 -4.84 2.05
CA TYR A 121 16.02 -5.23 3.36
C TYR A 121 17.07 -6.33 3.21
#